data_AF-A0A7Z7YRF7-F1
#
_entry.id   AF-A0A7Z7YRF7-F1
#
_cell.length_a   1.000
_cell.length_b   1.000
_cell.length_c   1.000
_cell.angle_alpha   90.00
_cell.angle_beta   90.00
_cell.angle_gamma   90.00
#
_symmetry.space_group_name_H-M   'P 1'
#
loop_
_entity.id
_entity.type
_entity.pdbx_description
1 polymer ?
#
loop_
_entity_poly.entity_id
_entity_poly.type
_entity_poly.pdbx_seq_one_letter_code
_entity_poly.pdbx_strand_id
1 'polypeptide(L)' 'NLRVVDASAMPRTTNGNIHAPVLMLAEKAADIIRGKKPLEPQYVDYYKHGVSDENAGAMEFDPYYKH' A
#
# COMPACT_ATOMS: atom_id res chain seq x y z
N ASN A 1 22.50 -16.37 -5.96
CA ASN A 1 21.42 -15.43 -5.56
C ASN A 1 20.57 -15.18 -6.79
N LEU A 2 19.49 -15.96 -6.97
CA LEU A 2 18.59 -15.89 -8.13
C LEU A 2 17.20 -15.47 -7.66
N ARG A 3 16.53 -14.60 -8.41
CA ARG A 3 15.21 -14.03 -8.08
C ARG A 3 14.36 -13.99 -9.35
N VAL A 4 13.07 -14.33 -9.23
CA VAL A 4 12.08 -14.19 -10.31
C VAL A 4 11.13 -13.06 -9.94
N VAL A 5 10.94 -12.12 -10.87
CA VAL A 5 10.17 -10.88 -10.65
C VAL A 5 9.28 -10.63 -11.86
N ASP A 6 8.26 -11.46 -12.00
CA ASP A 6 7.24 -11.36 -13.05
C ASP A 6 5.90 -11.94 -12.56
N ALA A 7 4.92 -12.05 -13.46
CA ALA A 7 3.61 -12.61 -13.13
C ALA A 7 3.66 -14.07 -12.61
N SER A 8 4.67 -14.86 -13.00
CA SER A 8 4.79 -16.26 -12.56
C SER A 8 5.12 -16.40 -11.08
N ALA A 9 5.67 -15.34 -10.47
CA ALA A 9 5.96 -15.29 -9.04
C ALA A 9 4.74 -14.96 -8.17
N MET A 10 3.59 -14.58 -8.78
CA MET A 10 2.38 -14.28 -8.02
C MET A 10 1.73 -15.56 -7.45
N PRO A 11 1.36 -15.60 -6.16
CA PRO A 11 0.79 -16.79 -5.54
C PRO A 11 -0.64 -17.10 -6.02
N ARG A 12 -1.37 -16.08 -6.47
CA ARG A 12 -2.70 -16.20 -7.08
C ARG A 12 -2.88 -15.08 -8.11
N THR A 13 -3.61 -15.39 -9.17
CA THR A 13 -4.03 -14.41 -10.18
C THR A 13 -5.04 -13.44 -9.57
N THR A 14 -4.91 -12.16 -9.89
CA THR A 14 -5.90 -11.14 -9.53
C THR A 14 -7.18 -11.30 -10.34
N ASN A 15 -8.32 -10.87 -9.79
CA ASN A 15 -9.61 -10.86 -10.48
C ASN A 15 -9.74 -9.78 -11.57
N GLY A 16 -8.75 -8.89 -11.71
CA GLY A 16 -8.67 -7.84 -12.74
C GLY A 16 -7.38 -7.89 -13.54
N ASN A 17 -7.09 -6.81 -14.28
CA ASN A 17 -5.91 -6.69 -15.13
C ASN A 17 -4.61 -6.87 -14.32
N ILE A 18 -3.76 -7.79 -14.76
CA ILE A 18 -2.51 -8.16 -14.07
C ILE A 18 -1.39 -7.12 -14.22
N HIS A 19 -1.54 -6.11 -15.08
CA HIS A 19 -0.49 -5.12 -15.33
C HIS A 19 -0.12 -4.34 -14.05
N ALA A 20 -1.11 -3.82 -13.33
CA ALA A 20 -0.89 -3.09 -12.09
C ALA A 20 -0.19 -3.94 -11.01
N PRO A 21 -0.67 -5.15 -10.66
CA PRO A 21 0.01 -5.95 -9.65
C PRO A 21 1.41 -6.42 -10.09
N VAL A 22 1.66 -6.63 -11.39
CA VAL A 22 3.01 -6.99 -11.89
C VAL A 22 3.97 -5.83 -11.70
N LEU A 23 3.55 -4.61 -12.05
CA LEU A 23 4.36 -3.41 -11.81
C LEU A 23 4.64 -3.20 -10.31
N MET A 24 3.64 -3.37 -9.45
CA MET A 24 3.81 -3.26 -7.99
C MET A 24 4.83 -4.28 -7.45
N LEU A 25 4.78 -5.52 -7.94
CA LEU A 25 5.75 -6.56 -7.57
C LEU A 25 7.17 -6.17 -8.00
N ALA A 26 7.32 -5.63 -9.22
CA ALA A 26 8.61 -5.21 -9.77
C ALA A 26 9.21 -4.04 -8.96
N GLU A 27 8.42 -3.02 -8.63
CA GLU A 27 8.87 -1.90 -7.80
C GLU A 27 9.33 -2.37 -6.41
N LYS A 28 8.54 -3.23 -5.76
CA LYS A 28 8.90 -3.79 -4.46
C LYS A 28 10.19 -4.60 -4.52
N ALA A 29 10.36 -5.43 -5.55
CA ALA A 29 11.57 -6.22 -5.74
C ALA A 29 12.78 -5.32 -6.00
N ALA A 30 12.63 -4.22 -6.75
CA ALA A 30 13.69 -3.27 -7.01
C ALA A 30 14.20 -2.62 -5.70
N ASP A 31 13.32 -2.29 -4.77
CA ASP A 31 13.70 -1.81 -3.43
C ASP A 31 14.45 -2.86 -2.63
N ILE A 32 13.97 -4.11 -2.60
CA ILE A 32 14.63 -5.23 -1.91
C ILE A 32 16.03 -5.49 -2.49
N ILE A 33 16.17 -5.49 -3.82
CA ILE A 33 17.45 -5.70 -4.50
C ILE A 33 18.44 -4.60 -4.15
N ARG A 34 17.97 -3.34 -4.06
CA ARG A 34 18.79 -2.17 -3.74
C ARG A 34 18.96 -1.93 -2.23
N GLY A 35 18.32 -2.73 -1.37
CA GLY A 35 18.35 -2.53 0.08
C GLY A 35 17.66 -1.24 0.55
N LYS A 36 16.67 -0.73 -0.21
CA LYS A 36 15.92 0.46 0.16
C LYS A 36 14.89 0.13 1.24
N LYS A 37 14.86 0.94 2.30
CA LYS A 37 13.82 0.87 3.33
C LYS A 37 12.49 1.37 2.72
N PRO A 38 11.37 0.63 2.88
CA PRO A 38 10.05 1.13 2.51
C PRO A 38 9.72 2.44 3.24
N LEU A 39 8.85 3.24 2.65
CA LEU A 39 8.28 4.39 3.35
C LEU A 39 7.51 3.92 4.60
N GLU A 40 7.47 4.78 5.61
CA GLU A 40 6.65 4.53 6.79
C GLU A 40 5.16 4.52 6.39
N PRO A 41 4.36 3.60 6.95
CA PRO A 41 2.92 3.59 6.74
C PRO A 41 2.30 4.94 7.11
N GLN A 42 1.43 5.46 6.24
CA GLN A 42 0.66 6.65 6.55
C GLN A 42 -0.72 6.22 7.08
N TYR A 43 -1.06 6.72 8.27
CA TYR A 43 -2.38 6.56 8.87
C TYR A 43 -3.13 7.87 8.67
N VAL A 44 -3.87 7.95 7.57
CA VAL A 44 -4.72 9.10 7.24
C VAL A 44 -6.17 8.73 7.40
N ASP A 45 -6.98 9.69 7.83
CA ASP A 45 -8.43 9.52 7.81
C ASP A 45 -8.91 9.31 6.37
N TYR A 46 -9.78 8.34 6.20
CA TYR A 46 -10.40 8.05 4.91
C TYR A 46 -11.91 8.24 5.02
N TYR A 47 -12.49 8.72 3.92
CA TYR A 47 -13.93 8.95 3.84
C TYR A 47 -14.71 7.64 4.09
N LYS A 48 -15.58 7.65 5.09
CA LYS A 48 -16.54 6.58 5.38
C LYS A 48 -17.93 7.03 4.96
N HIS A 49 -18.52 6.34 3.99
CA HIS A 49 -19.88 6.67 3.51
C HIS A 49 -20.91 6.53 4.64
N GLY A 50 -21.72 7.57 4.86
CA GLY A 50 -22.75 7.62 5.91
C GLY A 50 -22.31 8.27 7.24
N VAL A 51 -21.06 8.70 7.36
CA VAL A 51 -20.56 9.48 8.50
C VAL A 51 -20.03 10.81 7.96
N SER A 52 -20.79 11.90 8.15
CA SER A 52 -20.29 13.26 7.92
C SER A 52 -19.63 13.75 9.20
N ASP A 53 -18.36 13.41 9.38
CA ASP A 53 -17.55 14.10 10.38
C ASP A 53 -17.14 15.44 9.79
N GLU A 54 -17.51 16.54 10.47
CA GLU A 54 -17.17 17.90 10.08
C GLU A 54 -15.65 18.16 10.05
N ASN A 55 -14.87 17.26 10.68
CA ASN A 55 -13.41 17.28 10.69
C ASN A 55 -12.78 16.23 9.75
N ALA A 56 -13.56 15.52 8.92
CA ALA A 56 -13.02 14.53 7.99
C ALA A 56 -12.08 15.20 6.96
N GLY A 57 -10.78 15.05 7.18
CA GLY A 57 -9.72 15.68 6.38
C GLY A 57 -8.98 16.84 7.06
N ALA A 58 -9.36 17.22 8.29
CA ALA A 58 -8.56 18.12 9.11
C ALA A 58 -7.39 17.34 9.73
N MET A 59 -6.16 17.77 9.45
CA MET A 59 -4.93 17.24 10.05
C MET A 59 -4.76 17.64 11.53
N GLU A 60 -5.84 17.78 12.30
CA GLU A 60 -5.78 18.27 13.68
C GLU A 60 -6.37 17.26 14.67
N PHE A 61 -5.43 16.66 15.42
CA PHE A 61 -5.58 15.85 16.63
C PHE A 61 -6.79 14.90 16.70
N ASP A 62 -6.61 13.68 16.19
CA ASP A 62 -7.43 12.53 16.55
C ASP A 62 -7.20 12.14 18.04
N PRO A 63 -8.18 12.34 18.94
CA PRO A 63 -8.06 11.98 20.36
C PRO A 63 -8.33 10.48 20.62
N TYR A 64 -8.62 9.69 19.59
CA TYR A 64 -8.88 8.24 19.67
C TYR A 64 -7.68 7.36 19.32
N TYR A 65 -6.51 7.94 19.01
CA TYR A 65 -5.25 7.19 18.89
C TYR A 65 -4.72 6.78 20.28
N LYS A 66 -5.31 5.73 20.89
CA LYS A 66 -4.73 5.06 22.07
C LYS A 66 -3.78 3.94 21.64
N HIS A 67 -2.51 4.10 22.03
CA HIS A 67 -1.35 3.18 22.05
C HIS A 67 -1.43 1.88 21.24
#